data_AF-A0A9E5ALK6-F1
#
_entry.id   AF-A0A9E5ALK6-F1
#
_cell.length_a   1.000
_cell.length_b   1.000
_cell.length_c   1.000
_cell.angle_alpha   90.00
_cell.angle_beta   90.00
_cell.angle_gamma   90.00
#
_symmetry.space_group_name_H-M   'P 1'
#
loop_
_entity.id
_entity.type
_entity.pdbx_description
1 polymer ?
#
loop_
_entity_poly.entity_id
_entity_poly.type
_entity_poly.pdbx_seq_one_letter_code
_entity_poly.pdbx_strand_id
1 'polypeptide(L)'
;MRSFDLRRIALEELGDLPFFEELGFDCALFIQGPLDAGNIERTRGVLTQMGVEHPFVIFPDPSGLARWLRPGDFDVFFGADFLRDQLTKLNLPLINHRLLGVGYAAVAHNLALVNSALTTRLYHHFSATPPPAVQQPAVGRARLPAQRGPHVRRTDAR
;
A
#
# COMPACT_ATOMS: atom_id res chain seq x y z
N MET A 1 0.23 10.29 32.92
CA MET A 1 -0.39 9.58 31.79
C MET A 1 -1.47 10.47 31.20
N ARG A 2 -1.32 10.92 29.94
CA ARG A 2 -2.40 11.61 29.23
C ARG A 2 -3.44 10.53 28.89
N SER A 3 -4.67 10.64 29.38
CA SER A 3 -5.74 9.74 28.92
C SER A 3 -5.95 10.00 27.44
N PHE A 4 -5.60 9.03 26.60
CA PHE A 4 -5.93 9.05 25.18
C PHE A 4 -7.46 9.09 25.08
N ASP A 5 -8.01 10.23 24.66
CA ASP A 5 -9.45 10.38 24.49
C ASP A 5 -9.87 9.68 23.20
N LEU A 6 -10.06 8.37 23.30
CA LEU A 6 -10.49 7.50 22.20
C LEU A 6 -11.78 8.02 21.54
N ARG A 7 -12.65 8.71 22.28
CA ARG A 7 -13.88 9.29 21.72
C ARG A 7 -13.59 10.42 20.76
N ARG A 8 -12.59 11.25 21.04
CA ARG A 8 -12.23 12.36 20.16
C ARG A 8 -11.60 11.87 18.85
N ILE A 9 -10.69 10.90 18.94
CA ILE A 9 -10.06 10.30 17.74
C ILE A 9 -11.12 9.55 16.91
N ALA A 10 -12.01 8.80 17.58
CA ALA A 10 -13.14 8.16 16.93
C ALA A 10 -14.06 9.17 16.23
N LEU A 11 -14.34 10.33 16.83
CA LEU A 11 -15.22 11.33 16.21
C LEU A 11 -14.58 12.05 15.01
N GLU A 12 -13.26 12.32 15.03
CA GLU A 12 -12.59 13.03 13.95
C GLU A 12 -12.38 12.14 12.71
N GLU A 13 -12.07 10.85 12.87
CA GLU A 13 -11.77 9.96 11.73
C GLU A 13 -12.92 9.02 11.32
N LEU A 14 -13.87 8.69 12.22
CA LEU A 14 -15.04 7.88 11.83
C LEU A 14 -16.11 8.70 11.11
N GLY A 15 -16.00 10.04 11.11
CA GLY A 15 -16.94 10.91 10.41
C GLY A 15 -16.98 10.66 8.90
N ASP A 16 -15.90 10.13 8.33
CA ASP A 16 -15.80 9.81 6.89
C ASP A 16 -16.26 8.38 6.57
N LEU A 17 -16.53 7.55 7.58
CA LEU A 17 -16.96 6.15 7.36
C LEU A 17 -18.25 6.04 6.52
N PRO A 18 -19.31 6.85 6.77
CA PRO A 18 -20.52 6.80 5.96
C PRO A 18 -20.28 7.10 4.48
N PHE A 19 -19.30 7.95 4.17
CA PHE A 19 -18.96 8.24 2.77
C PHE A 19 -18.46 6.97 2.05
N PHE A 20 -17.65 6.14 2.68
CA PHE A 20 -17.19 4.88 2.08
C PHE A 20 -18.29 3.82 2.03
N GLU A 21 -19.14 3.74 3.05
CA GLU A 21 -20.31 2.85 3.07
C GLU A 21 -21.30 3.18 1.94
N GLU A 22 -21.60 4.47 1.73
CA GLU A 22 -22.47 4.95 0.64
C GLU A 22 -21.92 4.62 -0.75
N LEU A 23 -20.59 4.52 -0.87
CA LEU A 23 -19.91 4.07 -2.11
C LEU A 23 -19.88 2.55 -2.26
N GLY A 24 -20.36 1.79 -1.27
CA GLY A 24 -20.44 0.34 -1.30
C GLY A 24 -19.13 -0.36 -0.90
N PHE A 25 -18.25 0.29 -0.15
CA PHE A 25 -17.04 -0.36 0.37
C PHE A 25 -17.34 -1.21 1.61
N ASP A 26 -16.80 -2.42 1.64
CA ASP A 26 -16.70 -3.23 2.85
C ASP A 26 -15.55 -2.69 3.73
N CYS A 27 -15.90 -1.94 4.78
CA CYS A 27 -14.92 -1.22 5.59
C CYS A 27 -14.41 -2.05 6.78
N ALA A 28 -13.12 -1.89 7.12
CA ALA A 28 -12.52 -2.39 8.35
C ALA A 28 -11.68 -1.28 9.00
N LEU A 29 -11.72 -1.19 10.33
CA LEU A 29 -11.07 -0.13 11.09
C LEU A 29 -9.68 -0.57 11.56
N PHE A 30 -8.67 0.28 11.37
CA PHE A 30 -7.32 0.06 11.88
C PHE A 30 -7.02 1.10 12.95
N ILE A 31 -6.97 0.66 14.20
CA ILE A 31 -6.85 1.55 15.36
C ILE A 31 -5.47 1.39 15.98
N GLN A 32 -4.73 2.49 16.11
CA GLN A 32 -3.44 2.46 16.79
C GLN A 32 -3.64 2.37 18.31
N GLY A 33 -3.04 1.36 18.95
CA GLY A 33 -3.08 1.24 20.40
C GLY A 33 -2.41 -0.02 20.95
N PRO A 34 -2.23 -0.12 22.28
CA PRO A 34 -1.67 -1.30 22.93
C PRO A 34 -2.49 -2.58 22.65
N LEU A 35 -1.79 -3.70 22.47
CA LEU A 35 -2.38 -5.02 22.25
C LEU A 35 -2.64 -5.75 23.58
N ASP A 36 -3.37 -5.12 24.49
CA ASP A 36 -3.87 -5.79 25.69
C ASP A 36 -5.38 -6.05 25.59
N ALA A 37 -5.83 -7.14 26.21
CA ALA A 37 -7.24 -7.56 26.16
C ALA A 37 -8.19 -6.45 26.66
N GLY A 38 -7.78 -5.71 27.70
CA GLY A 38 -8.56 -4.59 28.25
C GLY A 38 -8.73 -3.45 27.25
N ASN A 39 -7.72 -3.15 26.43
CA ASN A 39 -7.81 -2.15 25.39
C ASN A 39 -8.70 -2.58 24.22
N ILE A 40 -8.66 -3.86 23.84
CA ILE A 40 -9.55 -4.42 22.80
C ILE A 40 -11.01 -4.33 23.24
N GLU A 41 -11.33 -4.78 24.46
CA GLU A 41 -12.69 -4.73 25.00
C GLU A 41 -13.19 -3.29 25.15
N ARG A 42 -12.35 -2.38 25.65
CA ARG A 42 -12.67 -0.96 25.75
C ARG A 42 -12.97 -0.36 24.39
N THR A 43 -12.12 -0.62 23.40
CA THR A 43 -12.29 -0.10 22.03
C THR A 43 -13.58 -0.62 21.41
N ARG A 44 -13.86 -1.92 21.56
CA ARG A 44 -15.12 -2.51 21.13
C ARG A 44 -16.32 -1.83 21.80
N GLY A 45 -16.28 -1.65 23.11
CA GLY A 45 -17.35 -0.97 23.85
C GLY A 45 -17.60 0.46 23.38
N VAL A 46 -16.54 1.21 23.04
CA VAL A 46 -16.66 2.57 22.47
C VAL A 46 -17.29 2.53 21.07
N LEU A 47 -16.81 1.65 20.19
CA LEU A 47 -17.37 1.50 18.83
C LEU A 47 -18.85 1.11 18.87
N THR A 48 -19.23 0.15 19.74
CA THR A 48 -20.63 -0.25 19.94
C THR A 48 -21.49 0.90 20.47
N GLN A 49 -20.99 1.71 21.42
CA GLN A 49 -21.70 2.91 21.90
C GLN A 49 -21.93 3.95 20.80
N MET A 50 -21.06 3.98 19.78
CA MET A 50 -21.18 4.85 18.62
C MET A 50 -22.02 4.25 17.49
N GLY A 51 -22.55 3.01 17.65
CA GLY A 51 -23.28 2.31 16.60
C GLY A 51 -22.40 1.80 15.45
N VAL A 52 -21.09 1.69 15.67
CA VAL A 52 -20.13 1.22 14.67
C VAL A 52 -19.91 -0.27 14.83
N GLU A 53 -20.39 -1.05 13.86
CA GLU A 53 -20.35 -2.52 13.90
C GLU A 53 -19.21 -3.13 13.07
N HIS A 54 -18.43 -2.29 12.39
CA HIS A 54 -17.35 -2.72 11.50
C HIS A 54 -16.29 -3.57 12.20
N PRO A 55 -15.70 -4.54 11.50
CA PRO A 55 -14.52 -5.25 12.00
C PRO A 55 -13.40 -4.24 12.28
N PHE A 56 -12.66 -4.45 13.36
CA PHE A 56 -11.51 -3.61 13.69
C PHE A 56 -10.29 -4.43 14.09
N VAL A 57 -9.12 -3.88 13.79
CA VAL A 57 -7.82 -4.39 14.18
C VAL A 57 -7.12 -3.31 14.99
N ILE A 58 -6.61 -3.68 16.16
CA ILE A 58 -5.70 -2.82 16.92
C ILE A 58 -4.27 -3.17 16.53
N PHE A 59 -3.44 -2.16 16.27
CA PHE A 59 -2.02 -2.35 16.01
C PHE A 59 -1.17 -1.40 16.88
N PRO A 60 -0.01 -1.86 17.40
CA PRO A 60 0.73 -1.12 18.41
C PRO A 60 1.59 0.01 17.85
N ASP A 61 2.12 -0.17 16.65
CA ASP A 61 3.10 0.74 16.05
C ASP A 61 2.83 0.94 14.55
N PRO A 62 2.78 2.19 14.06
CA PRO A 62 2.64 2.53 12.65
C PRO A 62 3.64 1.82 11.74
N SER A 63 4.89 1.72 12.18
CA SER A 63 5.95 1.07 11.39
C SER A 63 5.72 -0.42 11.20
N GLY A 64 4.86 -1.02 12.04
CA GLY A 64 4.45 -2.41 11.98
C GLY A 64 3.14 -2.66 11.23
N LEU A 65 2.45 -1.63 10.72
CA LEU A 65 1.12 -1.77 10.08
C LEU A 65 1.09 -2.84 8.99
N ALA A 66 2.15 -2.93 8.18
CA ALA A 66 2.22 -3.90 7.08
C ALA A 66 2.16 -5.37 7.53
N ARG A 67 2.40 -5.67 8.81
CA ARG A 67 2.28 -7.03 9.38
C ARG A 67 0.83 -7.41 9.69
N TRP A 68 -0.06 -6.44 9.76
CA TRP A 68 -1.47 -6.60 10.10
C TRP A 68 -2.38 -6.61 8.87
N LEU A 69 -1.83 -6.25 7.72
CA LEU A 69 -2.51 -6.23 6.43
C LEU A 69 -1.99 -7.39 5.59
N ARG A 70 -2.88 -8.16 4.97
CA ARG A 70 -2.45 -9.15 3.97
C ARG A 70 -2.56 -8.51 2.57
N PRO A 71 -1.57 -8.72 1.69
CA PRO A 71 -1.66 -8.24 0.31
C PRO A 71 -2.92 -8.76 -0.38
N GLY A 72 -3.73 -7.86 -0.93
CA GLY A 72 -4.96 -8.21 -1.64
C GLY A 72 -6.25 -8.16 -0.80
N ASP A 73 -6.16 -8.12 0.54
CA ASP A 73 -7.33 -8.05 1.41
C ASP A 73 -8.09 -6.72 1.30
N PHE A 74 -7.39 -5.65 0.89
CA PHE A 74 -7.93 -4.29 0.80
C PHE A 74 -7.58 -3.66 -0.54
N ASP A 75 -8.52 -2.85 -1.06
CA ASP A 75 -8.34 -2.13 -2.32
C ASP A 75 -7.74 -0.74 -2.14
N VAL A 76 -8.05 -0.10 -1.01
CA VAL A 76 -7.59 1.24 -0.66
C VAL A 76 -7.50 1.37 0.86
N PHE A 77 -6.57 2.21 1.33
CA PHE A 77 -6.45 2.58 2.73
C PHE A 77 -6.81 4.07 2.88
N PHE A 78 -7.67 4.39 3.84
CA PHE A 78 -7.98 5.77 4.22
C PHE A 78 -7.32 6.08 5.57
N GLY A 79 -6.51 7.13 5.65
CA GLY A 79 -5.85 7.45 6.91
C GLY A 79 -4.77 8.53 6.81
N ALA A 80 -3.80 8.49 7.72
CA ALA A 80 -2.76 9.49 7.82
C ALA A 80 -1.58 9.25 6.86
N ASP A 81 -0.98 10.33 6.36
CA ASP A 81 0.10 10.30 5.37
C ASP A 81 1.36 9.56 5.83
N PHE A 82 1.64 9.56 7.14
CA PHE A 82 2.82 8.88 7.68
C PHE A 82 2.78 7.35 7.51
N LEU A 83 1.62 6.77 7.19
CA LEU A 83 1.47 5.34 6.91
C LEU A 83 1.87 4.97 5.47
N ARG A 84 2.08 5.96 4.59
CA ARG A 84 2.36 5.78 3.16
C ARG A 84 3.46 4.76 2.91
N ASP A 85 4.59 4.87 3.59
CA ASP A 85 5.74 3.97 3.39
C ASP A 85 5.41 2.49 3.69
N GLN A 86 4.51 2.23 4.64
CA GLN A 86 4.10 0.86 4.97
C GLN A 86 3.10 0.32 3.95
N LEU A 87 2.18 1.17 3.49
CA LEU A 87 1.16 0.81 2.51
C LEU A 87 1.75 0.60 1.12
N THR A 88 2.77 1.38 0.75
CA THR A 88 3.52 1.20 -0.51
C THR A 88 4.17 -0.18 -0.59
N LYS A 89 4.68 -0.74 0.51
CA LYS A 89 5.24 -2.11 0.54
C LYS A 89 4.21 -3.19 0.19
N LEU A 90 2.92 -2.88 0.38
CA LEU A 90 1.80 -3.78 0.10
C LEU A 90 1.10 -3.46 -1.22
N ASN A 91 1.59 -2.47 -1.98
CA ASN A 91 0.90 -1.91 -3.14
C ASN A 91 -0.55 -1.49 -2.83
N LEU A 92 -0.80 -0.98 -1.62
CA LEU A 92 -2.11 -0.51 -1.17
C LEU A 92 -2.15 1.01 -1.31
N PRO A 93 -3.01 1.58 -2.19
CA PRO A 93 -3.10 3.03 -2.35
C PRO A 93 -3.65 3.68 -1.07
N LEU A 94 -3.12 4.86 -0.74
CA LEU A 94 -3.51 5.67 0.41
C LEU A 94 -4.30 6.91 -0.03
N ILE A 95 -5.51 7.07 0.51
CA ILE A 95 -6.25 8.33 0.52
C ILE A 95 -5.98 9.02 1.85
N ASN A 96 -5.42 10.22 1.80
CA ASN A 96 -5.12 10.98 3.01
C ASN A 96 -6.40 11.62 3.55
N HIS A 97 -6.69 11.43 4.84
CA HIS A 97 -7.91 11.96 5.49
C HIS A 97 -8.07 13.47 5.34
N ARG A 98 -6.98 14.22 5.23
CA ARG A 98 -7.03 15.69 5.07
C ARG A 98 -7.49 16.16 3.69
N LEU A 99 -7.69 15.23 2.74
CA LEU A 99 -8.06 15.57 1.37
C LEU A 99 -9.58 15.49 1.13
N LEU A 100 -10.34 14.82 1.99
CA LEU A 100 -11.79 14.79 1.84
C LEU A 100 -12.37 16.16 2.21
N GLY A 101 -13.14 16.73 1.30
CA GLY A 101 -13.90 17.94 1.54
C GLY A 101 -15.26 17.61 2.15
N VAL A 102 -15.82 18.57 2.90
CA VAL A 102 -17.13 18.43 3.54
C VAL A 102 -18.24 19.02 2.66
N GLY A 103 -19.41 18.39 2.69
CA GLY A 103 -20.63 18.88 2.03
C GLY A 103 -20.75 18.49 0.56
N TYR A 104 -21.95 18.71 -0.01
CA TYR A 104 -22.28 18.21 -1.36
C TYR A 104 -21.39 18.79 -2.47
N ALA A 105 -20.88 20.01 -2.31
CA ALA A 105 -19.98 20.62 -3.29
C ALA A 105 -18.64 19.87 -3.42
N ALA A 106 -18.22 19.14 -2.39
CA ALA A 106 -16.98 18.38 -2.39
C ALA A 106 -17.13 16.95 -2.94
N VAL A 107 -18.36 16.44 -3.13
CA VAL A 107 -18.60 15.04 -3.52
C VAL A 107 -17.88 14.67 -4.81
N ALA A 108 -17.94 15.52 -5.84
CA ALA A 108 -17.25 15.25 -7.10
C ALA A 108 -15.72 15.17 -6.92
N HIS A 109 -15.15 16.00 -6.04
CA HIS A 109 -13.73 15.96 -5.72
C HIS A 109 -13.36 14.69 -4.94
N ASN A 110 -14.15 14.34 -3.92
CA ASN A 110 -13.93 13.15 -3.10
C ASN A 110 -14.00 11.87 -3.96
N LEU A 111 -14.98 11.78 -4.87
CA LEU A 111 -15.10 10.69 -5.85
C LEU A 111 -13.87 10.61 -6.77
N ALA A 112 -13.37 11.75 -7.24
CA ALA A 112 -12.18 11.79 -8.08
C ALA A 112 -10.93 11.29 -7.32
N LEU A 113 -10.80 11.62 -6.03
CA LEU A 113 -9.72 11.11 -5.17
C LEU A 113 -9.78 9.59 -5.02
N VAL A 114 -10.97 9.04 -4.73
CA VAL A 114 -11.18 7.59 -4.61
C VAL A 114 -10.86 6.89 -5.94
N ASN A 115 -11.39 7.40 -7.05
CA ASN A 115 -11.12 6.83 -8.37
C ASN A 115 -9.62 6.89 -8.74
N SER A 116 -8.94 8.00 -8.43
CA SER A 116 -7.50 8.13 -8.66
C SER A 116 -6.69 7.11 -7.84
N ALA A 117 -7.08 6.86 -6.60
CA ALA A 117 -6.42 5.87 -5.74
C ALA A 117 -6.56 4.45 -6.30
N LEU A 118 -7.78 4.08 -6.71
CA LEU A 118 -8.08 2.75 -7.26
C LEU A 118 -7.42 2.50 -8.62
N THR A 119 -7.43 3.50 -9.51
CA THR A 119 -6.81 3.39 -10.85
C THR A 119 -5.28 3.28 -10.77
N THR A 120 -4.64 3.97 -9.83
CA THR A 120 -3.19 3.86 -9.59
C THR A 120 -2.78 2.42 -9.25
N ARG A 121 -3.59 1.73 -8.44
CA ARG A 121 -3.34 0.32 -8.09
C ARG A 121 -3.42 -0.60 -9.31
N LEU A 122 -4.44 -0.43 -10.16
CA LEU A 122 -4.58 -1.19 -11.40
C LEU A 122 -3.35 -0.99 -12.30
N TYR A 123 -2.91 0.26 -12.47
CA TYR A 123 -1.74 0.56 -13.28
C TYR A 123 -0.48 -0.15 -12.77
N HIS A 124 -0.23 -0.13 -11.46
CA HIS A 124 0.90 -0.86 -10.88
C HIS A 124 0.78 -2.37 -11.04
N HIS A 125 -0.40 -2.94 -10.88
CA HIS A 125 -0.62 -4.38 -11.02
C HIS A 125 -0.31 -4.88 -12.45
N PHE A 126 -0.77 -4.15 -13.47
CA PHE A 126 -0.54 -4.53 -14.87
C PHE A 126 0.85 -4.15 -15.39
N SER A 127 1.46 -3.07 -14.87
CA SER A 127 2.80 -2.66 -15.28
C SER A 127 3.92 -3.49 -14.64
N ALA A 128 3.65 -4.14 -13.50
CA ALA A 128 4.62 -5.00 -12.82
C ALA A 128 4.73 -6.41 -13.43
N THR A 129 3.89 -6.75 -14.41
CA THR A 129 4.09 -7.98 -15.19
C THR A 129 5.24 -7.72 -16.16
N PRO A 130 6.44 -8.33 -15.97
CA PRO A 130 7.50 -8.20 -16.96
C PRO A 130 6.92 -8.69 -18.29
N PRO A 131 7.14 -7.96 -19.41
CA PRO A 131 6.70 -8.44 -20.71
C PRO A 131 7.20 -9.88 -20.88
N PRO A 132 6.39 -10.80 -21.43
CA PRO A 132 6.82 -12.17 -21.65
C PRO A 132 8.17 -12.09 -22.34
N ALA A 133 9.18 -12.73 -21.76
CA ALA A 133 10.54 -12.66 -22.25
C ALA A 133 10.49 -12.89 -23.76
N VAL A 134 10.68 -11.84 -24.54
CA VAL A 134 10.71 -11.94 -25.99
C VAL A 134 11.88 -12.87 -26.23
N GLN A 135 11.59 -14.12 -26.58
CA GLN A 135 12.60 -15.07 -27.00
C GLN A 135 13.24 -14.43 -28.22
N GLN A 136 14.33 -13.69 -27.99
CA GLN A 136 15.13 -13.18 -29.08
C GLN A 136 15.55 -14.42 -29.86
N PRO A 137 15.18 -14.54 -31.15
CA PRO A 137 15.62 -15.66 -31.95
C PRO A 137 17.14 -15.72 -31.80
N ALA A 138 17.65 -16.89 -31.44
CA ALA A 138 19.06 -17.08 -31.20
C ALA A 138 19.84 -16.61 -32.44
N VAL A 139 20.35 -15.38 -32.37
CA VAL A 139 21.26 -14.86 -33.39
C VAL A 139 22.51 -15.68 -33.23
N GLY A 140 22.62 -16.72 -34.06
CA GLY A 140 23.74 -17.64 -34.07
C GLY A 140 25.03 -16.83 -34.08
N ARG A 141 25.78 -16.89 -32.98
CA ARG A 141 27.14 -16.35 -32.92
C ARG A 141 27.97 -17.09 -33.95
N ALA A 142 28.07 -16.52 -35.15
CA ALA A 142 29.05 -16.94 -36.14
C ALA A 142 30.44 -16.83 -35.49
N ARG A 143 31.07 -17.99 -35.26
CA ARG A 143 32.44 -18.06 -34.75
C ARG A 143 33.36 -17.37 -35.76
N LEU A 144 33.95 -16.24 -35.37
CA LEU A 144 35.05 -15.64 -36.11
C LEU A 144 36.26 -16.59 -36.09
N PRO A 145 36.91 -16.85 -37.25
CA PRO A 145 38.08 -17.70 -37.32
C PRO A 145 39.27 -17.06 -36.60
N ALA A 146 39.94 -17.84 -35.77
CA ALA A 146 41.11 -17.45 -35.01
C ALA A 146 42.28 -17.08 -35.95
N GLN A 147 42.75 -15.84 -35.89
CA GLN A 147 43.98 -15.43 -36.55
C GLN A 147 45.20 -16.01 -35.83
N ARG A 148 46.00 -16.80 -36.54
CA ARG A 148 47.30 -17.32 -36.09
C ARG A 148 48.35 -16.22 -36.18
N GLY A 149 48.95 -15.87 -35.03
CA GLY A 149 50.07 -14.93 -34.96
C GLY A 149 51.40 -15.52 -35.49
N PRO A 150 52.37 -14.67 -35.87
CA PRO A 150 53.58 -15.08 -36.58
C PRO A 150 54.67 -15.61 -35.64
N HIS A 151 55.33 -16.67 -36.11
CA HIS A 151 56.50 -17.31 -35.50
C HIS A 151 57.74 -16.41 -35.64
N VAL A 152 58.27 -15.89 -34.54
CA VAL A 152 59.59 -15.22 -34.51
C VAL A 152 60.67 -16.27 -34.23
N ARG A 153 61.55 -16.50 -35.21
CA ARG A 153 62.78 -17.31 -35.07
C ARG A 153 63.85 -16.49 -34.35
N ARG A 154 64.39 -17.02 -33.26
CA ARG A 154 65.66 -16.55 -32.66
C ARG A 154 66.82 -17.12 -33.48
N THR A 155 67.66 -16.25 -34.00
CA THR A 155 68.99 -16.57 -34.52
C THR A 155 70.03 -16.27 -33.44
N ASP A 156 70.81 -17.29 -33.08
CA ASP A 156 72.02 -17.20 -32.27
C ASP A 156 73.20 -16.67 -33.09
N ALA A 157 74.03 -15.81 -32.49
CA ALA A 157 75.44 -15.58 -32.85
C ALA A 157 76.11 -14.92 -31.63
N ARG A 158 76.89 -15.69 -30.86
CA ARG A 158 78.37 -15.72 -30.82
C ARG A 158 79.01 -14.54 -30.12
#